data_AF-A0A6A5SC39-F1
#
_entry.id   AF-A0A6A5SC39-F1
#
_cell.length_a   1.000
_cell.length_b   1.000
_cell.length_c   1.000
_cell.angle_alpha   90.00
_cell.angle_beta   90.00
_cell.angle_gamma   90.00
#
_symmetry.space_group_name_H-M   'P 1'
#
loop_
_entity.id
_entity.type
_entity.pdbx_description
1 polymer ?
#
loop_
_entity_poly.entity_id
_entity_poly.type
_entity_poly.pdbx_seq_one_letter_code
_entity_poly.pdbx_strand_id
1 'polypeptide(L)'
;MADNESSSSSSAANAADAQDQLLENQSEHDLSEQEQAVSLYAKYTAEQLMEDCLYVVALKTIDTSLWGVPATADASEAHATTWVAKTIHDYHLAMVWDDHLFDDYLGDFEGWTKEMFLKVERGTLKSLKTVLRHRGVYTGSNRARIADSLYNMIATENALEWDPAEFQSMDFDSQSKAYKRQQNAPRIDHVPEQ
;
A
#
# COMPACT_ATOMS: atom_id res chain seq x y z
N MET A 1 14.86 53.34 57.38
CA MET A 1 15.67 53.52 56.15
C MET A 1 15.93 52.12 55.62
N ALA A 2 15.65 51.73 54.38
CA ALA A 2 14.79 52.16 53.29
C ALA A 2 14.88 50.99 52.27
N ASP A 3 13.85 50.85 51.45
CA ASP A 3 13.59 49.78 50.49
C ASP A 3 14.70 49.56 49.45
N ASN A 4 14.79 48.36 48.88
CA ASN A 4 14.60 48.20 47.43
C ASN A 4 14.33 46.74 47.03
N GLU A 5 13.16 46.51 46.46
CA GLU A 5 12.83 45.33 45.67
C GLU A 5 13.46 45.42 44.27
N SER A 6 13.71 44.27 43.65
CA SER A 6 13.78 44.17 42.19
C SER A 6 13.23 42.81 41.78
N SER A 7 11.96 42.82 41.37
CA SER A 7 11.31 41.74 40.64
C SER A 7 11.80 41.74 39.18
N SER A 8 12.09 40.56 38.65
CA SER A 8 12.09 40.22 37.22
C SER A 8 12.27 38.70 37.11
N SER A 9 11.58 37.94 36.30
CA SER A 9 10.35 38.12 35.52
C SER A 9 9.98 36.70 35.09
N SER A 10 8.70 36.33 35.23
CA SER A 10 8.16 35.02 34.84
C SER A 10 8.16 34.88 33.32
N SER A 11 9.10 34.12 32.75
CA SER A 11 9.13 33.83 31.31
C SER A 11 9.20 32.34 30.96
N ALA A 12 9.24 31.44 31.94
CA ALA A 12 9.34 29.99 31.68
C ALA A 12 7.98 29.27 31.65
N ALA A 13 6.91 29.85 32.22
CA ALA A 13 5.61 29.18 32.31
C ALA A 13 4.78 29.25 31.01
N ASN A 14 5.02 30.25 30.16
CA ASN A 14 4.21 30.46 28.94
C ASN A 14 4.72 29.70 27.71
N ALA A 15 5.88 29.05 27.79
CA ALA A 15 6.46 28.31 26.66
C ALA A 15 6.02 26.84 26.62
N ALA A 16 5.75 26.23 27.79
CA ALA A 16 5.27 24.86 27.89
C ALA A 16 3.78 24.74 27.49
N ASP A 17 2.93 25.64 27.99
CA ASP A 17 1.50 25.69 27.63
C ASP A 17 1.24 25.99 26.15
N ALA A 18 2.17 26.69 25.48
CA ALA A 18 2.07 26.98 24.06
C ALA A 18 2.47 25.78 23.17
N GLN A 19 3.30 24.86 23.68
CA GLN A 19 3.69 23.64 22.96
C GLN A 19 2.65 22.54 23.10
N ASP A 20 2.05 22.37 24.28
CA ASP A 20 0.94 21.43 24.49
C ASP A 20 -0.28 21.82 23.67
N GLN A 21 -0.64 23.11 23.64
CA GLN A 21 -1.74 23.58 22.80
C GLN A 21 -1.43 23.44 21.29
N LEU A 22 -0.17 23.51 20.85
CA LEU A 22 0.18 23.30 19.44
C LEU A 22 0.11 21.82 19.02
N LEU A 23 0.40 20.89 19.95
CA LEU A 23 0.29 19.45 19.75
C LEU A 23 -1.16 18.96 19.85
N GLU A 24 -1.95 19.51 20.78
CA GLU A 24 -3.39 19.26 20.86
C GLU A 24 -4.10 19.84 19.62
N ASN A 25 -3.80 21.07 19.18
CA ASN A 25 -4.44 21.62 17.98
C ASN A 25 -4.01 20.93 16.68
N GLN A 26 -2.78 20.40 16.58
CA GLN A 26 -2.37 19.58 15.42
C GLN A 26 -3.04 18.21 15.45
N SER A 27 -3.11 17.56 16.61
CA SER A 27 -3.79 16.27 16.75
C SER A 27 -5.31 16.39 16.54
N GLU A 28 -5.95 17.47 17.01
CA GLU A 28 -7.36 17.74 16.76
C GLU A 28 -7.64 18.12 15.30
N HIS A 29 -6.73 18.81 14.61
CA HIS A 29 -6.89 19.12 13.17
C HIS A 29 -6.69 17.87 12.29
N ASP A 30 -5.72 17.02 12.63
CA ASP A 30 -5.51 15.72 11.97
C ASP A 30 -6.67 14.75 12.27
N LEU A 31 -7.19 14.72 13.50
CA LEU A 31 -8.37 13.93 13.89
C LEU A 31 -9.66 14.47 13.26
N SER A 32 -9.82 15.79 13.13
CA SER A 32 -10.99 16.42 12.52
C SER A 32 -11.07 16.20 11.01
N GLU A 33 -9.95 16.15 10.30
CA GLU A 33 -9.93 15.72 8.88
C GLU A 33 -10.20 14.21 8.75
N GLN A 34 -9.79 13.41 9.73
CA GLN A 34 -9.98 11.97 9.75
C GLN A 34 -11.41 11.53 10.18
N GLU A 35 -12.10 12.31 11.02
CA GLU A 35 -13.45 12.03 11.53
C GLU A 35 -14.60 12.56 10.65
N GLN A 36 -14.34 13.39 9.62
CA GLN A 36 -15.38 13.96 8.74
C GLN A 36 -15.23 13.70 7.25
N ALA A 37 -14.25 12.91 6.80
CA ALA A 37 -14.20 12.47 5.42
C ALA A 37 -15.23 11.36 5.17
N VAL A 38 -16.52 11.70 5.08
CA VAL A 38 -17.40 10.92 4.19
C VAL A 38 -16.69 10.92 2.85
N SER A 39 -16.15 9.78 2.45
CA SER A 39 -15.31 9.67 1.27
C SER A 39 -15.99 10.40 0.12
N LEU A 40 -15.27 11.34 -0.52
CA LEU A 40 -15.77 12.07 -1.70
C LEU A 40 -16.22 11.12 -2.82
N TYR A 41 -15.82 9.86 -2.71
CA TYR A 41 -16.10 8.79 -3.64
C TYR A 41 -17.39 8.01 -3.33
N ALA A 42 -18.04 8.24 -2.18
CA ALA A 42 -19.30 7.58 -1.80
C ALA A 42 -20.43 7.81 -2.80
N LYS A 43 -20.35 8.89 -3.61
CA LYS A 43 -21.31 9.20 -4.68
C LYS A 43 -21.14 8.35 -5.95
N TYR A 44 -20.03 7.63 -6.08
CA TYR A 44 -19.75 6.76 -7.21
C TYR A 44 -20.08 5.30 -6.89
N THR A 45 -20.29 4.53 -7.95
CA THR A 45 -20.34 3.07 -7.91
C THR A 45 -18.93 2.48 -7.94
N ALA A 46 -18.76 1.25 -7.45
CA ALA A 46 -17.49 0.53 -7.54
C ALA A 46 -17.04 0.34 -9.00
N GLU A 47 -17.99 0.11 -9.91
CA GLU A 47 -17.76 0.02 -11.35
C GLU A 47 -17.13 1.31 -11.90
N GLN A 48 -17.66 2.48 -11.52
CA GLN A 48 -17.15 3.78 -11.98
C GLN A 48 -15.74 4.07 -11.43
N LEU A 49 -15.45 3.67 -10.19
CA LEU A 49 -14.13 3.85 -9.60
C LEU A 49 -13.07 2.94 -10.24
N MET A 50 -13.49 1.80 -10.79
CA MET A 50 -12.59 0.82 -11.40
C MET A 50 -12.60 0.85 -12.93
N GLU A 51 -13.34 1.77 -13.57
CA GLU A 51 -13.61 1.76 -15.02
C GLU A 51 -12.34 1.70 -15.87
N ASP A 52 -11.32 2.47 -15.49
CA ASP A 52 -10.04 2.52 -16.21
C ASP A 52 -9.04 1.45 -15.76
N CYS A 53 -9.34 0.68 -14.71
CA CYS A 53 -8.42 -0.30 -14.15
C CYS A 53 -8.63 -1.68 -14.78
N LEU A 54 -7.61 -2.17 -15.49
CA LEU A 54 -7.64 -3.46 -16.19
C LEU A 54 -7.69 -4.70 -15.28
N TYR A 55 -7.61 -4.52 -13.96
CA TYR A 55 -7.55 -5.62 -13.00
C TYR A 55 -8.91 -5.90 -12.39
N VAL A 56 -9.32 -7.17 -12.46
CA VAL A 56 -10.61 -7.61 -11.93
C VAL A 56 -10.58 -7.62 -10.40
N VAL A 57 -11.52 -6.94 -9.77
CA VAL A 57 -11.73 -6.90 -8.31
C VAL A 57 -13.16 -7.27 -7.96
N ALA A 58 -13.42 -7.58 -6.69
CA ALA A 58 -14.76 -7.89 -6.21
C ALA A 58 -15.62 -6.64 -6.01
N LEU A 59 -16.13 -6.10 -7.11
CA LEU A 59 -16.96 -4.88 -7.14
C LEU A 59 -18.12 -4.90 -6.13
N LYS A 60 -18.74 -6.07 -5.90
CA LYS A 60 -19.84 -6.26 -4.95
C LYS A 60 -19.42 -6.14 -3.47
N THR A 61 -18.13 -6.26 -3.18
CA THR A 61 -17.56 -6.20 -1.83
C THR A 61 -16.95 -4.82 -1.54
N ILE A 62 -16.77 -3.99 -2.57
CA ILE A 62 -16.22 -2.63 -2.43
C ILE A 62 -17.28 -1.73 -1.79
N ASP A 63 -16.89 -1.08 -0.71
CA ASP A 63 -17.64 -0.01 -0.05
C ASP A 63 -17.04 1.33 -0.49
N THR A 64 -17.71 2.02 -1.41
CA THR A 64 -17.20 3.28 -1.97
C THR A 64 -17.14 4.40 -0.95
N SER A 65 -17.84 4.29 0.19
CA SER A 65 -17.72 5.24 1.29
C SER A 65 -16.41 5.11 2.07
N LEU A 66 -15.70 3.99 1.91
CA LEU A 66 -14.39 3.72 2.48
C LEU A 66 -13.26 3.86 1.45
N TRP A 67 -13.58 4.29 0.23
CA TRP A 67 -12.57 4.48 -0.81
C TRP A 67 -11.59 5.58 -0.41
N GLY A 68 -10.30 5.22 -0.35
CA GLY A 68 -9.23 6.11 0.12
C GLY A 68 -9.04 6.16 1.63
N VAL A 69 -9.83 5.42 2.41
CA VAL A 69 -9.67 5.32 3.87
C VAL A 69 -8.81 4.09 4.20
N PRO A 70 -7.62 4.25 4.80
CA PRO A 70 -6.76 3.13 5.17
C PRO A 70 -7.49 2.09 6.03
N ALA A 71 -7.32 0.81 5.73
CA ALA A 71 -7.90 -0.25 6.55
C ALA A 71 -7.02 -0.52 7.77
N THR A 72 -7.64 -0.52 8.95
CA THR A 72 -7.02 -0.79 10.25
C THR A 72 -7.13 -2.26 10.64
N ALA A 73 -6.47 -2.69 11.72
CA ALA A 73 -6.48 -4.09 12.16
C ALA A 73 -7.88 -4.68 12.42
N ASP A 74 -8.83 -3.84 12.84
CA ASP A 74 -10.23 -4.17 13.11
C ASP A 74 -11.14 -4.06 11.87
N ALA A 75 -10.60 -3.64 10.72
CA ALA A 75 -11.35 -3.49 9.48
C ALA A 75 -12.15 -4.75 9.11
N SER A 76 -13.33 -4.53 8.52
CA SER A 76 -14.16 -5.58 7.94
C SER A 76 -13.55 -6.12 6.64
N GLU A 77 -14.07 -7.25 6.13
CA GLU A 77 -13.71 -7.74 4.79
C GLU A 77 -13.97 -6.69 3.70
N ALA A 78 -15.10 -5.98 3.77
CA ALA A 78 -15.44 -4.94 2.80
C ALA A 78 -14.43 -3.79 2.82
N HIS A 79 -14.02 -3.33 4.01
CA HIS A 79 -13.04 -2.26 4.14
C HIS A 79 -11.66 -2.70 3.65
N ALA A 80 -11.16 -3.87 4.09
CA ALA A 80 -9.88 -4.40 3.62
C ALA A 80 -9.86 -4.63 2.10
N THR A 81 -10.96 -5.13 1.54
CA THR A 81 -11.12 -5.32 0.09
C THR A 81 -11.15 -3.99 -0.66
N THR A 82 -11.82 -2.98 -0.11
CA THR A 82 -11.88 -1.64 -0.68
C THR A 82 -10.49 -0.99 -0.72
N TRP A 83 -9.73 -1.09 0.37
CA TRP A 83 -8.36 -0.57 0.41
C TRP A 83 -7.50 -1.22 -0.68
N VAL A 84 -7.50 -2.56 -0.77
CA VAL A 84 -6.72 -3.27 -1.79
C VAL A 84 -7.17 -2.92 -3.21
N ALA A 85 -8.48 -2.79 -3.46
CA ALA A 85 -9.00 -2.40 -4.77
C ALA A 85 -8.53 -0.99 -5.17
N LYS A 86 -8.60 -0.04 -4.24
CA LYS A 86 -8.08 1.32 -4.40
C LYS A 86 -6.57 1.29 -4.69
N THR A 87 -5.80 0.53 -3.93
CA THR A 87 -4.35 0.43 -4.15
C THR A 87 -4.01 -0.14 -5.53
N ILE A 88 -4.71 -1.17 -5.99
CA ILE A 88 -4.55 -1.70 -7.35
C ILE A 88 -4.86 -0.63 -8.41
N HIS A 89 -5.94 0.11 -8.21
CA HIS A 89 -6.32 1.23 -9.09
C HIS A 89 -5.24 2.31 -9.12
N ASP A 90 -4.70 2.69 -7.97
CA ASP A 90 -3.69 3.74 -7.88
C ASP A 90 -2.37 3.33 -8.52
N TYR A 91 -1.93 2.08 -8.33
CA TYR A 91 -0.80 1.55 -9.09
C TYR A 91 -1.06 1.61 -10.58
N HIS A 92 -2.28 1.27 -11.02
CA HIS A 92 -2.65 1.36 -12.42
C HIS A 92 -2.48 2.78 -12.97
N LEU A 93 -3.06 3.78 -12.31
CA LEU A 93 -3.01 5.18 -12.72
C LEU A 93 -1.62 5.82 -12.60
N ALA A 94 -0.89 5.52 -11.53
CA ALA A 94 0.43 6.07 -11.28
C ALA A 94 1.48 5.56 -12.27
N MET A 95 1.18 4.47 -13.00
CA MET A 95 2.11 3.87 -13.96
C MET A 95 3.47 3.61 -13.31
N VAL A 96 3.46 2.86 -12.20
CA VAL A 96 4.66 2.48 -11.43
C VAL A 96 5.02 1.01 -11.64
N TRP A 97 6.32 0.71 -11.66
CA TRP A 97 6.91 -0.62 -11.89
C TRP A 97 8.15 -0.87 -11.02
N ASP A 98 8.53 -2.14 -10.93
CA ASP A 98 9.74 -2.65 -10.28
C ASP A 98 9.94 -2.04 -8.87
N ASP A 99 11.11 -1.49 -8.58
CA ASP A 99 11.50 -1.00 -7.25
C ASP A 99 10.55 0.09 -6.72
N HIS A 100 10.11 1.01 -7.58
CA HIS A 100 9.19 2.08 -7.15
C HIS A 100 7.81 1.53 -6.76
N LEU A 101 7.31 0.54 -7.50
CA LEU A 101 6.07 -0.15 -7.13
C LEU A 101 6.24 -0.94 -5.83
N PHE A 102 7.42 -1.49 -5.57
CA PHE A 102 7.71 -2.17 -4.32
C PHE A 102 7.74 -1.19 -3.14
N ASP A 103 8.35 -0.02 -3.30
CA ASP A 103 8.38 1.04 -2.28
C ASP A 103 6.96 1.54 -1.96
N ASP A 104 6.15 1.82 -2.99
CA ASP A 104 4.74 2.21 -2.82
C ASP A 104 3.96 1.12 -2.07
N TYR A 105 4.19 -0.15 -2.40
CA TYR A 105 3.58 -1.29 -1.71
C TYR A 105 3.96 -1.38 -0.24
N LEU A 106 5.22 -1.12 0.12
CA LEU A 106 5.62 -1.12 1.53
C LEU A 106 4.92 0.01 2.31
N GLY A 107 4.78 1.19 1.71
CA GLY A 107 4.08 2.31 2.32
C GLY A 107 2.56 2.08 2.47
N ASP A 108 1.90 1.63 1.40
CA ASP A 108 0.44 1.43 1.39
C ASP A 108 -0.05 0.34 2.36
N PHE A 109 0.84 -0.60 2.69
CA PHE A 109 0.55 -1.73 3.57
C PHE A 109 1.42 -1.71 4.84
N GLU A 110 1.99 -0.56 5.20
CA GLU A 110 2.69 -0.39 6.46
C GLU A 110 1.77 -0.77 7.63
N GLY A 111 2.27 -1.60 8.56
CA GLY A 111 1.50 -2.08 9.70
C GLY A 111 0.44 -3.16 9.40
N TRP A 112 0.26 -3.57 8.14
CA TRP A 112 -0.68 -4.65 7.82
C TRP A 112 -0.19 -6.01 8.33
N THR A 113 -1.07 -6.70 9.06
CA THR A 113 -0.81 -8.08 9.48
C THR A 113 -1.27 -9.10 8.44
N LYS A 114 -0.81 -10.35 8.60
CA LYS A 114 -1.29 -11.48 7.80
C LYS A 114 -2.80 -11.63 7.85
N GLU A 115 -3.40 -11.44 9.02
CA GLU A 115 -4.85 -11.54 9.23
C GLU A 115 -5.61 -10.50 8.41
N MET A 116 -5.07 -9.30 8.23
CA MET A 116 -5.67 -8.27 7.39
C MET A 116 -5.72 -8.71 5.92
N PHE A 117 -4.63 -9.27 5.39
CA PHE A 117 -4.65 -9.87 4.05
C PHE A 117 -5.62 -11.04 3.93
N LEU A 118 -5.83 -11.81 5.00
CA LEU A 118 -6.79 -12.92 5.01
C LEU A 118 -8.26 -12.48 4.99
N LYS A 119 -8.55 -11.24 5.41
CA LYS A 119 -9.90 -10.66 5.32
C LYS A 119 -10.25 -10.19 3.91
N VAL A 120 -9.26 -9.91 3.07
CA VAL A 120 -9.48 -9.40 1.71
C VAL A 120 -10.15 -10.48 0.86
N GLU A 121 -11.10 -10.06 0.03
CA GLU A 121 -11.73 -10.95 -0.93
C GLU A 121 -10.67 -11.60 -1.84
N ARG A 122 -10.79 -12.92 -2.03
CA ARG A 122 -9.74 -13.75 -2.62
C ARG A 122 -9.34 -13.34 -4.04
N GLY A 123 -10.31 -13.00 -4.89
CA GLY A 123 -10.06 -12.55 -6.27
C GLY A 123 -9.29 -11.24 -6.30
N THR A 124 -9.69 -10.29 -5.45
CA THR A 124 -9.06 -8.97 -5.30
C THR A 124 -7.62 -9.10 -4.79
N LEU A 125 -7.40 -9.95 -3.78
CA LEU A 125 -6.07 -10.24 -3.27
C LEU A 125 -5.16 -10.92 -4.33
N LYS A 126 -5.75 -11.80 -5.15
CA LYS A 126 -5.03 -12.41 -6.28
C LYS A 126 -4.66 -11.37 -7.34
N SER A 127 -5.53 -10.40 -7.60
CA SER A 127 -5.26 -9.30 -8.52
C SER A 127 -4.11 -8.42 -8.02
N LEU A 128 -4.05 -8.11 -6.73
CA LEU A 128 -2.89 -7.40 -6.14
C LEU A 128 -1.58 -8.14 -6.41
N LYS A 129 -1.51 -9.45 -6.08
CA LYS A 129 -0.33 -10.27 -6.38
C LYS A 129 0.00 -10.30 -7.88
N THR A 130 -1.01 -10.27 -8.74
CA THR A 130 -0.84 -10.27 -10.19
C THR A 130 -0.26 -8.94 -10.70
N VAL A 131 -0.77 -7.80 -10.21
CA VAL A 131 -0.27 -6.46 -10.54
C VAL A 131 1.21 -6.35 -10.20
N LEU A 132 1.57 -6.67 -8.96
CA LEU A 132 2.94 -6.63 -8.45
C LEU A 132 3.88 -7.46 -9.35
N ARG A 133 3.52 -8.73 -9.60
CA ARG A 133 4.34 -9.63 -10.41
C ARG A 133 4.45 -9.21 -11.87
N HIS A 134 3.33 -8.86 -12.49
CA HIS A 134 3.30 -8.41 -13.90
C HIS A 134 4.20 -7.18 -14.08
N ARG A 135 4.28 -6.32 -13.06
CA ARG A 135 5.06 -5.10 -13.08
C ARG A 135 6.46 -5.22 -12.47
N GLY A 136 6.96 -6.45 -12.29
CA GLY A 136 8.36 -6.71 -11.98
C GLY A 136 8.68 -6.98 -10.51
N VAL A 137 7.70 -6.90 -9.61
CA VAL A 137 7.87 -7.16 -8.17
C VAL A 137 7.65 -8.63 -7.85
N TYR A 138 8.69 -9.32 -7.35
CA TYR A 138 8.54 -10.72 -6.97
C TYR A 138 7.88 -10.86 -5.61
N THR A 139 6.82 -11.66 -5.56
CA THR A 139 6.03 -11.88 -4.33
C THR A 139 6.31 -13.26 -3.71
N GLY A 140 7.49 -13.82 -3.97
CA GLY A 140 7.78 -15.23 -3.68
C GLY A 140 7.03 -16.20 -4.60
N SER A 141 7.20 -17.50 -4.31
CA SER A 141 6.76 -18.57 -5.21
C SER A 141 5.28 -18.48 -5.60
N ASN A 142 4.98 -18.85 -6.85
CA ASN A 142 3.61 -19.00 -7.34
C ASN A 142 2.77 -19.97 -6.51
N ARG A 143 3.40 -20.97 -5.86
CA ARG A 143 2.72 -21.98 -5.05
C ARG A 143 2.40 -21.52 -3.63
N ALA A 144 3.05 -20.44 -3.17
CA ALA A 144 2.82 -19.92 -1.84
C ALA A 144 1.41 -19.33 -1.71
N ARG A 145 0.84 -19.46 -0.51
CA ARG A 145 -0.46 -18.86 -0.18
C ARG A 145 -0.35 -17.34 -0.37
N ILE A 146 -1.33 -16.75 -1.05
CA ILE A 146 -1.26 -15.35 -1.51
C ILE A 146 -1.08 -14.38 -0.34
N ALA A 147 -1.87 -14.51 0.72
CA ALA A 147 -1.72 -13.67 1.92
C ALA A 147 -0.33 -13.79 2.56
N ASP A 148 0.22 -15.00 2.64
CA ASP A 148 1.56 -15.25 3.19
C ASP A 148 2.63 -14.60 2.31
N SER A 149 2.53 -14.73 0.98
CA SER A 149 3.40 -14.05 0.02
C SER A 149 3.46 -12.54 0.24
N LEU A 150 2.28 -11.91 0.31
CA LEU A 150 2.14 -10.46 0.41
C LEU A 150 2.62 -9.94 1.78
N TYR A 151 2.24 -10.62 2.86
CA TYR A 151 2.71 -10.28 4.20
C TYR A 151 4.22 -10.43 4.34
N ASN A 152 4.81 -11.50 3.81
CA ASN A 152 6.26 -11.74 3.94
C ASN A 152 7.09 -10.66 3.24
N MET A 153 6.58 -10.05 2.16
CA MET A 153 7.26 -8.93 1.50
C MET A 153 7.40 -7.73 2.45
N ILE A 154 6.34 -7.42 3.19
CA ILE A 154 6.33 -6.32 4.15
C ILE A 154 7.22 -6.69 5.34
N ALA A 155 7.07 -7.91 5.87
CA ALA A 155 7.84 -8.36 7.03
C ALA A 155 9.36 -8.47 6.79
N THR A 156 9.79 -8.59 5.54
CA THR A 156 11.21 -8.64 5.17
C THR A 156 11.76 -7.29 4.72
N GLU A 157 10.90 -6.34 4.35
CA GLU A 157 11.25 -5.01 3.84
C GLU A 157 12.33 -5.03 2.75
N ASN A 158 12.45 -6.15 2.03
CA ASN A 158 13.49 -6.36 1.04
C ASN A 158 12.89 -6.97 -0.23
N ALA A 159 13.31 -6.45 -1.37
CA ALA A 159 12.94 -7.00 -2.66
C ALA A 159 13.47 -8.44 -2.77
N LEU A 160 12.58 -9.39 -3.05
CA LEU A 160 12.95 -10.77 -3.25
C LEU A 160 13.54 -10.98 -4.64
N GLU A 161 14.58 -11.80 -4.73
CA GLU A 161 15.10 -12.24 -6.03
C GLU A 161 14.16 -13.26 -6.67
N TRP A 162 13.92 -13.10 -7.97
CA TRP A 162 13.09 -14.02 -8.74
C TRP A 162 13.74 -15.40 -8.85
N ASP A 163 12.92 -16.46 -8.70
CA ASP A 163 13.33 -17.78 -9.16
C ASP A 163 13.58 -17.75 -10.68
N PRO A 164 14.72 -18.26 -11.20
CA PRO A 164 15.03 -18.17 -12.62
C PRO A 164 14.00 -18.78 -13.56
N ALA A 165 13.35 -19.89 -13.18
CA ALA A 165 12.34 -20.53 -14.00
C ALA A 165 11.01 -19.76 -13.97
N GLU A 166 10.61 -19.25 -12.79
CA GLU A 166 9.47 -18.33 -12.70
C GLU A 166 9.73 -17.04 -13.47
N PHE A 167 10.95 -16.48 -13.41
CA PHE A 167 11.34 -15.27 -14.12
C PHE A 167 11.23 -15.43 -15.64
N GLN A 168 11.73 -16.54 -16.19
CA GLN A 168 11.69 -16.80 -17.63
C GLN A 168 10.27 -17.03 -18.17
N SER A 169 9.37 -17.57 -17.34
CA SER A 169 7.98 -17.86 -17.73
C SER A 169 7.00 -16.72 -17.44
N MET A 170 7.43 -15.69 -16.71
CA MET A 170 6.59 -14.57 -16.34
C MET A 170 6.28 -13.68 -17.55
N ASP A 171 5.01 -13.33 -17.72
CA ASP A 171 4.61 -12.29 -18.67
C ASP A 171 4.73 -10.93 -17.98
N PHE A 172 5.83 -10.24 -18.22
CA PHE A 172 6.09 -8.92 -17.65
C PHE A 172 5.54 -7.81 -18.52
N ASP A 173 5.08 -6.73 -17.88
CA ASP A 173 4.77 -5.48 -18.56
C ASP A 173 6.00 -4.96 -19.31
N SER A 174 5.81 -4.62 -20.58
CA SER A 174 6.87 -4.11 -21.48
C SER A 174 7.64 -2.90 -20.94
N GLN A 175 7.05 -2.11 -20.05
CA GLN A 175 7.68 -0.94 -19.45
C GLN A 175 8.61 -1.29 -18.28
N SER A 176 8.45 -2.47 -17.67
CA SER A 176 9.26 -2.90 -16.53
C SER A 176 10.73 -3.18 -16.89
N LYS A 177 11.62 -2.94 -15.92
CA LYS A 177 13.02 -3.38 -15.96
C LYS A 177 13.10 -4.91 -15.99
N ALA A 178 12.20 -5.60 -15.29
CA ALA A 178 12.08 -7.06 -15.35
C ALA A 178 11.90 -7.58 -16.78
N TYR A 179 10.98 -6.99 -17.55
CA TYR A 179 10.80 -7.34 -18.97
C TYR A 179 12.09 -7.14 -19.78
N LYS A 180 12.74 -5.99 -19.65
CA LYS A 180 14.01 -5.70 -20.36
C LYS A 180 15.10 -6.72 -20.01
N ARG A 181 15.21 -7.12 -18.74
CA ARG A 181 16.15 -8.16 -18.29
C ARG A 181 15.81 -9.52 -18.90
N GLN A 182 14.53 -9.87 -18.97
CA GLN A 182 14.07 -11.13 -19.57
C GLN A 182 14.37 -11.20 -21.07
N GLN A 183 14.18 -10.10 -21.81
CA GLN A 183 14.49 -10.04 -23.25
C GLN A 183 15.99 -10.10 -23.56
N ASN A 184 16.82 -9.54 -22.67
CA ASN A 184 18.28 -9.51 -22.82
C ASN A 184 18.96 -10.78 -22.29
N ALA A 185 18.22 -11.68 -21.62
CA ALA A 185 18.78 -12.91 -21.13
C ALA A 185 19.15 -13.82 -22.32
N PRO A 186 20.37 -14.40 -22.36
CA PRO A 186 20.71 -15.37 -23.38
C PRO A 186 19.70 -16.52 -23.32
N ARG A 187 19.07 -16.84 -24.46
CA ARG A 187 18.21 -18.01 -24.56
C ARG A 187 19.06 -19.22 -24.16
N ILE A 188 18.66 -19.90 -23.09
CA ILE A 188 19.25 -21.18 -22.74
C ILE A 188 18.79 -22.15 -23.83
N ASP A 189 19.60 -22.32 -24.87
CA ASP A 189 19.39 -23.38 -25.85
C ASP A 189 19.40 -24.70 -25.09
N HIS A 190 18.24 -25.37 -25.04
CA HIS A 190 18.15 -26.74 -24.57
C HIS A 190 19.05 -27.60 -25.45
N VAL A 191 20.21 -28.01 -24.92
CA VAL A 191 21.01 -29.08 -25.51
C VAL A 191 20.22 -30.37 -25.29
N PRO A 192 19.80 -31.10 -26.34
CA PRO A 192 19.20 -32.40 -26.16
C PRO A 192 20.28 -33.37 -25.69
N GLU A 193 20.09 -34.00 -24.53
CA GLU A 193 20.88 -35.17 -24.14
C GLU A 193 20.71 -36.26 -25.21
N GLN A 194 21.85 -36.76 -25.73
CA GLN A 194 21.91 -37.90 -26.64
C GLN A 194 22.00 -39.22 -25.86
#